data_AF-A0A4Y2AUF0-F1
#
_entry.id   AF-A0A4Y2AUF0-F1
#
_cell.length_a   1.000
_cell.length_b   1.000
_cell.length_c   1.000
_cell.angle_alpha   90.00
_cell.angle_beta   90.00
_cell.angle_gamma   90.00
#
_symmetry.space_group_name_H-M   'P 1'
#
loop_
_entity.id
_entity.type
_entity.pdbx_description
1 polymer ?
#
loop_
_entity_poly.entity_id
_entity_poly.type
_entity_poly.pdbx_seq_one_letter_code
_entity_poly.pdbx_strand_id
1 'polypeptide(L)'
;MFPWSLAVGHQCISKSVAAELGSSVIFKETVTYTFFGNARTDPKLHKYRVKLSSVSQNKHSDLEFDFLDQDIICGDIPRISKGPVLKELKRNQIWLLDIGPDRPKMDMLIGSDVYGKILTGLVRQLKERLTAVNTKLGWVGCGRFEFSTRKDQSDSIFCASLAVGDYNISNL
;
A
#
# COMPACT_ATOMS: atom_id res chain seq x y z
N MET A 1 8.93 -13.93 25.58
CA MET A 1 8.53 -12.51 25.43
C MET A 1 9.10 -12.05 24.09
N PHE A 2 8.30 -12.05 23.03
CA PHE A 2 8.76 -11.60 21.71
C PHE A 2 8.74 -10.06 21.69
N PRO A 3 9.87 -9.38 21.48
CA PRO A 3 9.86 -7.94 21.30
C PRO A 3 9.22 -7.67 19.95
N TRP A 4 7.94 -7.29 19.95
CA TRP A 4 7.32 -6.65 18.81
C TRP A 4 7.98 -5.28 18.67
N SER A 5 9.07 -5.21 17.90
CA SER A 5 9.38 -3.98 17.19
C SER A 5 8.24 -3.82 16.19
N LEU A 6 7.15 -3.17 16.61
CA LEU A 6 6.32 -2.43 15.69
C LEU A 6 7.30 -1.49 15.01
N ALA A 7 7.76 -1.85 13.81
CA ALA A 7 8.39 -0.89 12.94
C ALA A 7 7.39 0.26 12.87
N VAL A 8 7.77 1.41 13.44
CA VAL A 8 7.04 2.66 13.23
C VAL A 8 7.15 2.90 11.73
N GLY A 9 6.17 2.40 10.99
CA GLY A 9 6.22 2.42 9.54
C GLY A 9 6.11 3.87 9.13
N HIS A 10 7.20 4.50 8.74
CA HIS A 10 7.14 5.81 8.11
C HIS A 10 6.48 5.66 6.73
N GLN A 11 5.81 6.71 6.26
CA GLN A 11 5.29 6.73 4.90
C GLN A 11 6.47 6.77 3.93
N CYS A 12 6.48 5.86 2.95
CA CYS A 12 7.59 5.71 2.00
C CYS A 12 7.12 5.87 0.57
N ILE A 13 7.93 6.51 -0.27
CA ILE A 13 7.68 6.68 -1.71
C ILE A 13 8.90 6.22 -2.50
N SER A 14 8.71 5.62 -3.66
CA SER A 14 9.83 5.24 -4.52
C SER A 14 10.48 6.50 -5.11
N LYS A 15 11.81 6.54 -5.20
CA LYS A 15 12.52 7.70 -5.79
C LYS A 15 12.08 7.99 -7.22
N SER A 16 11.76 6.97 -8.01
CA SER A 16 11.27 7.13 -9.38
C SER A 16 9.95 7.88 -9.40
N VAL A 17 8.99 7.47 -8.57
CA VAL A 17 7.67 8.13 -8.52
C VAL A 17 7.76 9.52 -7.90
N ALA A 18 8.60 9.71 -6.88
CA ALA A 18 8.84 11.05 -6.32
C ALA A 18 9.37 12.03 -7.39
N ALA A 19 10.25 11.56 -8.29
CA ALA A 19 10.75 12.35 -9.40
C ALA A 19 9.69 12.60 -10.48
N GLU A 20 8.88 11.61 -10.82
CA GLU A 20 7.79 11.72 -11.81
C GLU A 20 6.69 12.68 -11.38
N LEU A 21 6.33 12.68 -10.09
CA LEU A 21 5.33 13.58 -9.52
C LEU A 21 5.77 15.06 -9.51
N GLY A 22 7.01 15.37 -9.92
CA GLY A 22 7.55 16.73 -9.96
C GLY A 22 7.53 17.43 -8.59
N SER A 23 7.40 16.66 -7.51
CA SER A 23 7.22 17.21 -6.16
C SER A 23 8.55 17.78 -5.67
N SER A 24 8.58 19.06 -5.33
CA SER A 24 9.77 19.67 -4.75
C SER A 24 10.06 19.04 -3.39
N VAL A 25 11.31 18.63 -3.19
CA VAL A 25 11.80 18.17 -1.88
C VAL A 25 11.52 19.26 -0.84
N ILE A 26 10.79 18.89 0.22
CA ILE A 26 10.51 19.80 1.33
C ILE A 26 11.69 19.84 2.29
N PHE A 27 12.28 18.68 2.55
CA PHE A 27 13.32 18.54 3.56
C PHE A 27 14.24 17.34 3.28
N LYS A 28 15.47 17.41 3.79
CA LYS A 28 16.41 16.28 3.82
C LYS A 28 16.50 15.75 5.25
N GLU A 29 15.98 14.55 5.46
CA GLU A 29 15.93 13.91 6.77
C GLU A 29 17.01 12.83 6.86
N THR A 30 17.75 12.78 7.97
CA THR A 30 18.67 11.67 8.24
C THR A 30 17.94 10.68 9.14
N VAL A 31 17.74 9.46 8.64
CA VAL A 31 17.02 8.41 9.38
C VAL A 31 18.01 7.38 9.86
N THR A 32 18.05 7.13 11.18
CA THR A 32 18.90 6.09 11.76
C THR A 32 18.15 4.76 11.80
N TYR A 33 18.56 3.82 10.97
CA TYR A 33 18.11 2.43 11.08
C TYR A 33 19.07 1.66 12.00
N THR A 34 18.52 1.01 13.02
CA THR A 34 19.27 0.11 13.91
C THR A 34 18.83 -1.32 13.66
N PHE A 35 19.78 -2.18 13.31
CA PHE A 35 19.52 -3.58 13.00
C PHE A 35 19.94 -4.49 14.16
N PHE A 36 19.39 -5.71 14.19
CA PHE A 36 19.87 -6.75 15.09
C PHE A 36 21.38 -6.97 14.88
N GLY A 37 22.16 -6.97 15.96
CA GLY A 37 23.63 -6.98 15.90
C GLY A 37 24.28 -5.59 16.05
N ASN A 38 23.53 -4.57 16.47
CA ASN A 38 23.99 -3.19 16.73
C ASN A 38 24.54 -2.45 15.50
N ALA A 39 24.30 -2.97 14.29
CA ALA A 39 24.60 -2.24 13.07
C ALA A 39 23.67 -1.02 12.95
N ARG A 40 24.24 0.13 12.58
CA ARG A 40 23.51 1.38 12.38
C ARG A 40 23.79 1.93 11.00
N THR A 41 22.76 2.46 10.35
CA THR A 41 22.92 3.22 9.11
C THR A 41 22.15 4.51 9.22
N ASP A 42 22.74 5.61 8.73
CA ASP A 42 22.17 6.95 8.78
C ASP A 42 21.95 7.51 7.36
N PRO A 43 21.15 6.86 6.50
CA PRO A 43 20.86 7.40 5.18
C PRO A 43 20.19 8.77 5.27
N LYS A 44 20.57 9.64 4.32
CA LYS A 44 19.90 10.90 4.05
C LYS A 44 18.80 10.64 3.03
N LEU A 45 17.56 10.78 3.47
CA LEU A 45 16.37 10.63 2.65
C LEU A 45 15.78 12.00 2.35
N HIS A 46 15.10 12.10 1.21
CA HIS A 46 14.31 13.28 0.89
C HIS A 46 12.87 13.08 1.34
N LYS A 47 12.31 14.15 1.89
CA LYS A 47 10.92 14.22 2.32
C LYS A 47 10.11 15.00 1.31
N TYR A 48 9.01 14.41 0.88
CA TYR A 48 8.07 14.96 -0.10
C TYR A 48 6.71 15.08 0.55
N ARG A 49 5.92 16.08 0.15
CA ARG A 49 4.50 16.14 0.52
C ARG A 49 3.68 15.76 -0.68
N VAL A 50 2.88 14.73 -0.49
CA VAL A 50 2.09 14.12 -1.55
C VAL A 50 0.63 14.22 -1.19
N LYS A 51 -0.15 14.70 -2.16
CA LYS A 51 -1.59 14.80 -2.09
C LYS A 51 -2.21 13.57 -2.75
N LEU A 52 -2.92 12.77 -1.97
CA LEU A 52 -3.60 11.56 -2.40
C LEU A 52 -5.10 11.81 -2.53
N SER A 53 -5.63 11.57 -3.72
CA SER A 53 -7.06 11.66 -4.00
C SER A 53 -7.75 10.31 -3.92
N SER A 54 -9.02 10.30 -3.56
CA SER A 54 -9.84 9.09 -3.54
C SER A 54 -10.04 8.54 -4.97
N VAL A 55 -9.87 7.23 -5.13
CA VAL A 55 -10.13 6.53 -6.41
C VAL A 55 -11.62 6.58 -6.74
N SER A 56 -12.49 6.51 -5.74
CA SER A 56 -13.90 6.84 -5.90
C SER A 56 -14.06 8.36 -5.82
N GLN A 57 -13.83 9.04 -6.95
CA GLN A 57 -14.00 10.47 -7.09
C GLN A 57 -15.33 10.89 -6.42
N ASN A 58 -15.26 11.79 -5.43
CA ASN A 58 -16.38 12.51 -4.79
C ASN A 58 -16.92 12.06 -3.42
N LYS A 59 -16.29 11.14 -2.67
CA LYS A 59 -16.73 10.85 -1.28
C LYS A 59 -15.87 11.47 -0.17
N HIS A 60 -14.59 11.67 -0.41
CA HIS A 60 -13.66 12.18 0.59
C HIS A 60 -12.77 13.27 -0.01
N SER A 61 -12.40 14.25 0.81
CA SER A 61 -11.40 15.24 0.46
C SER A 61 -10.05 14.57 0.25
N ASP A 62 -9.23 15.19 -0.59
CA ASP A 62 -7.85 14.77 -0.76
C ASP A 62 -7.11 14.77 0.58
N LEU A 63 -6.18 13.83 0.72
CA LEU A 63 -5.39 13.63 1.92
C LEU A 63 -3.94 13.98 1.61
N GLU A 64 -3.30 14.73 2.49
CA GLU A 64 -1.92 15.16 2.31
C GLU A 64 -1.05 14.55 3.40
N PHE A 65 0.03 13.87 2.98
CA PHE A 65 0.99 13.24 3.89
C PHE A 65 2.41 13.53 3.43
N ASP A 66 3.33 13.48 4.39
CA ASP A 66 4.74 13.57 4.08
C ASP A 66 5.33 12.16 3.92
N PHE A 67 6.07 11.91 2.83
CA PHE A 67 6.70 10.65 2.49
C PHE A 67 8.22 10.79 2.44
N LEU A 68 8.94 9.77 2.92
CA LEU A 68 10.38 9.64 2.74
C LEU A 68 10.68 8.80 1.50
N ASP A 69 11.64 9.23 0.68
CA ASP A 69 12.03 8.42 -0.48
C ASP A 69 12.82 7.17 -0.11
N GLN A 70 12.63 6.12 -0.90
CA GLN A 70 13.44 4.90 -0.87
C GLN A 70 13.67 4.38 -2.30
N ASP A 71 14.82 3.75 -2.53
CA ASP A 71 15.11 3.10 -3.82
C ASP A 71 14.22 1.87 -4.04
N ILE A 72 14.02 1.10 -2.96
CA ILE A 72 13.21 -0.12 -2.91
C ILE A 72 12.40 -0.08 -1.62
N ILE A 73 11.08 0.02 -1.73
CA ILE A 73 10.17 -0.04 -0.57
C ILE A 73 10.04 -1.49 -0.09
N CYS A 74 9.79 -2.41 -1.03
CA CYS A 74 9.67 -3.85 -0.79
C CYS A 74 9.83 -4.60 -2.13
N GLY A 75 9.91 -5.93 -2.06
CA GLY A 75 9.87 -6.79 -3.24
C GLY A 75 8.50 -6.81 -3.92
N ASP A 76 8.44 -7.44 -5.09
CA ASP A 76 7.21 -7.53 -5.89
C ASP A 76 6.07 -8.16 -5.07
N ILE A 77 4.96 -7.44 -4.95
CA ILE A 77 3.82 -7.94 -4.19
C ILE A 77 2.80 -8.54 -5.14
N PRO A 78 2.39 -9.80 -4.93
CA PRO A 78 1.41 -10.43 -5.78
C PRO A 78 0.03 -9.80 -5.63
N ARG A 79 -0.63 -9.56 -6.77
CA ARG A 79 -2.03 -9.11 -6.83
C ARG A 79 -3.02 -10.25 -6.55
N ILE A 80 -4.25 -9.88 -6.25
CA ILE A 80 -5.35 -10.82 -6.07
C ILE A 80 -5.63 -11.51 -7.41
N SER A 81 -5.37 -12.81 -7.46
CA SER A 81 -5.55 -13.61 -8.67
C SER A 81 -7.04 -13.90 -8.94
N LYS A 82 -7.36 -14.23 -10.19
CA LYS A 82 -8.74 -14.50 -10.60
C LYS A 82 -9.25 -15.76 -9.91
N GLY A 83 -10.29 -15.63 -9.08
CA GLY A 83 -10.87 -16.73 -8.32
C GLY A 83 -12.29 -16.47 -7.80
N PRO A 84 -12.85 -17.36 -6.98
CA PRO A 84 -14.19 -17.21 -6.38
C PRO A 84 -14.40 -15.86 -5.67
N VAL A 85 -13.33 -15.31 -5.09
CA VAL A 85 -13.29 -14.01 -4.41
C VAL A 85 -13.77 -12.85 -5.30
N LEU A 86 -13.52 -12.89 -6.62
CA LEU A 86 -13.95 -11.82 -7.53
C LEU A 86 -15.48 -11.75 -7.65
N LYS A 87 -16.15 -12.91 -7.62
CA LYS A 87 -17.62 -12.96 -7.63
C LYS A 87 -18.19 -12.36 -6.35
N GLU A 88 -17.52 -12.59 -5.22
CA GLU A 88 -17.92 -12.05 -3.93
C GLU A 88 -17.68 -10.53 -3.84
N LEU A 89 -16.53 -10.04 -4.29
CA LEU A 89 -16.24 -8.61 -4.41
C LEU A 89 -17.31 -7.91 -5.26
N LYS A 90 -17.63 -8.47 -6.44
CA LYS A 90 -18.68 -7.94 -7.32
C LYS A 90 -20.06 -7.95 -6.65
N ARG A 91 -20.43 -9.03 -5.97
CA ARG A 91 -21.72 -9.14 -5.24
C ARG A 91 -21.83 -8.09 -4.13
N ASN A 92 -20.73 -7.78 -3.46
CA ASN A 92 -20.68 -6.76 -2.41
C ASN A 92 -20.42 -5.34 -2.94
N GLN A 93 -20.34 -5.15 -4.27
CA GLN A 93 -20.02 -3.87 -4.91
C GLN A 93 -18.69 -3.27 -4.42
N ILE A 94 -17.70 -4.13 -4.16
CA ILE A 94 -16.35 -3.77 -3.73
C ILE A 94 -15.42 -3.82 -4.93
N TRP A 95 -14.70 -2.72 -5.17
CA TRP A 95 -13.73 -2.60 -6.26
C TRP A 95 -12.34 -2.41 -5.66
N LEU A 96 -11.44 -3.34 -5.96
CA LEU A 96 -10.03 -3.31 -5.56
C LEU A 96 -9.17 -3.00 -6.79
N LEU A 97 -8.15 -2.16 -6.64
CA LEU A 97 -7.19 -1.86 -7.71
C LEU A 97 -6.15 -2.98 -7.90
N ASP A 98 -5.87 -3.75 -6.85
CA ASP A 98 -4.84 -4.81 -6.86
C ASP A 98 -5.35 -6.15 -7.41
N ILE A 99 -6.12 -6.13 -8.50
CA ILE A 99 -6.60 -7.34 -9.18
C ILE A 99 -5.82 -7.52 -10.48
N GLY A 100 -5.09 -8.63 -10.61
CA GLY A 100 -4.29 -8.89 -11.79
C GLY A 100 -3.39 -10.12 -11.65
N PRO A 101 -2.85 -10.63 -12.77
CA PRO A 101 -1.85 -11.70 -12.75
C PRO A 101 -0.43 -11.18 -12.47
N ASP A 102 -0.22 -9.87 -12.52
CA ASP A 102 1.07 -9.21 -12.37
C ASP A 102 1.46 -9.01 -10.90
N ARG A 103 2.76 -8.78 -10.68
CA ARG A 103 3.35 -8.48 -9.37
C ARG A 103 4.11 -7.16 -9.48
N PRO A 104 3.40 -6.02 -9.48
CA PRO A 104 4.05 -4.73 -9.68
C PRO A 104 4.99 -4.40 -8.52
N LYS A 105 6.00 -3.56 -8.82
CA LYS A 105 6.81 -2.90 -7.79
C LYS A 105 5.92 -1.94 -6.99
N MET A 106 6.23 -1.78 -5.71
CA MET A 106 5.55 -0.80 -4.88
C MET A 106 6.11 0.60 -5.00
N ASP A 107 5.19 1.52 -5.25
CA ASP A 107 5.49 2.93 -5.45
C ASP A 107 5.30 3.75 -4.18
N MET A 108 4.33 3.37 -3.34
CA MET A 108 4.05 4.06 -2.09
C MET A 108 3.65 3.07 -0.99
N LEU A 109 4.04 3.40 0.25
CA LEU A 109 3.65 2.70 1.46
C LEU A 109 3.10 3.71 2.48
N ILE A 110 1.90 3.45 2.98
CA ILE A 110 1.31 4.23 4.07
C ILE A 110 1.62 3.54 5.39
N GLY A 111 2.26 4.30 6.27
CA GLY A 111 2.60 3.90 7.62
C GLY A 111 1.39 3.63 8.52
N SER A 112 1.58 2.81 9.56
CA SER A 112 0.53 2.47 10.53
C SER A 112 0.07 3.66 11.38
N ASP A 113 0.96 4.62 11.60
CA ASP A 113 0.73 5.92 12.25
C ASP A 113 -0.30 6.80 11.51
N VAL A 114 -0.40 6.63 10.19
CA VAL A 114 -1.37 7.32 9.33
C VAL A 114 -2.54 6.41 8.97
N TYR A 115 -2.33 5.10 8.86
CA TYR A 115 -3.35 4.15 8.42
C TYR A 115 -4.67 4.29 9.20
N GLY A 116 -4.61 4.45 10.53
CA GLY A 116 -5.79 4.68 11.36
C GLY A 116 -6.60 5.93 10.99
N LYS A 117 -5.97 6.96 10.43
CA LYS A 117 -6.61 8.24 10.04
C LYS A 117 -7.39 8.13 8.73
N ILE A 118 -7.06 7.15 7.90
CA ILE A 118 -7.70 6.95 6.58
C ILE A 118 -8.81 5.90 6.61
N LEU A 119 -8.98 5.15 7.70
CA LEU A 119 -10.08 4.19 7.85
C LEU A 119 -11.43 4.91 7.90
N THR A 120 -12.44 4.34 7.23
CA THR A 120 -13.84 4.79 7.36
C THR A 120 -14.63 3.97 8.38
N GLY A 121 -14.05 2.87 8.87
CA GLY A 121 -14.70 1.90 9.77
C GLY A 121 -15.55 0.85 9.06
N LEU A 122 -15.78 0.97 7.74
CA LEU A 122 -16.48 -0.05 6.99
C LEU A 122 -15.55 -1.23 6.69
N VAL A 123 -15.92 -2.39 7.22
CA VAL A 123 -15.18 -3.65 7.08
C VAL A 123 -16.13 -4.72 6.54
N ARG A 124 -15.66 -5.51 5.58
CA ARG A 124 -16.39 -6.64 5.00
C ARG A 124 -15.50 -7.87 5.03
N GLN A 125 -15.86 -8.82 5.88
CA GLN A 125 -15.25 -10.14 5.84
C GLN A 125 -15.78 -10.88 4.60
N LEU A 126 -14.85 -11.34 3.78
CA LEU A 126 -15.09 -12.15 2.60
C LEU A 126 -14.78 -13.61 2.94
N LYS A 127 -15.11 -14.52 2.04
CA LYS A 127 -14.68 -15.91 2.16
C LYS A 127 -13.15 -16.04 2.07
N GLU A 128 -12.64 -17.22 2.38
CA GLU A 128 -11.21 -17.55 2.21
C GLU A 128 -10.26 -16.67 3.04
N ARG A 129 -10.72 -16.17 4.20
CA ARG A 129 -9.93 -15.38 5.17
C ARG A 129 -9.45 -14.02 4.61
N LEU A 130 -10.10 -13.50 3.57
CA LEU A 130 -9.91 -12.14 3.08
C LEU A 130 -10.88 -11.18 3.75
N THR A 131 -10.43 -9.97 4.07
CA THR A 131 -11.24 -8.89 4.60
C THR A 131 -11.03 -7.66 3.74
N ALA A 132 -12.11 -7.13 3.17
CA ALA A 132 -12.09 -5.83 2.51
C ALA A 132 -12.32 -4.73 3.55
N VAL A 133 -11.41 -3.76 3.61
CA VAL A 133 -11.49 -2.59 4.49
C VAL A 133 -11.64 -1.36 3.63
N ASN A 134 -12.61 -0.52 3.96
CA ASN A 134 -12.79 0.75 3.26
C ASN A 134 -11.95 1.84 3.91
N THR A 135 -11.28 2.59 3.07
CA THR A 135 -10.50 3.77 3.44
C THR A 135 -11.01 4.97 2.66
N LYS A 136 -10.61 6.17 3.08
CA LYS A 136 -10.87 7.42 2.36
C LYS A 136 -10.31 7.41 0.93
N LEU A 137 -9.31 6.56 0.66
CA LEU A 137 -8.65 6.44 -0.64
C LEU A 137 -9.26 5.33 -1.52
N GLY A 138 -10.08 4.45 -0.97
CA GLY A 138 -10.66 3.30 -1.67
C GLY A 138 -10.74 2.05 -0.80
N TRP A 139 -11.16 0.93 -1.39
CA TRP A 139 -11.17 -0.36 -0.72
C TRP A 139 -9.79 -1.02 -0.81
N VAL A 140 -9.36 -1.60 0.31
CA VAL A 140 -8.13 -2.40 0.40
C VAL A 140 -8.48 -3.83 0.83
N GLY A 141 -7.79 -4.82 0.25
CA GLY A 141 -7.88 -6.21 0.66
C GLY A 141 -6.83 -6.54 1.71
N CYS A 142 -7.25 -7.13 2.82
CA CYS A 142 -6.40 -7.56 3.92
C CYS A 142 -6.66 -9.03 4.23
N GLY A 143 -5.64 -9.87 4.19
CA GLY A 143 -5.81 -11.28 4.56
C GLY A 143 -4.82 -12.20 3.86
N ARG A 144 -5.00 -13.49 4.10
CA ARG A 144 -4.30 -14.52 3.34
C ARG A 144 -5.13 -14.83 2.09
N PHE A 145 -4.47 -14.90 0.95
CA PHE A 145 -5.08 -15.32 -0.30
C PHE A 145 -4.16 -16.33 -0.97
N GLU A 146 -4.73 -17.36 -1.60
CA GLU A 146 -3.95 -18.32 -2.36
C GLU A 146 -3.52 -17.70 -3.69
N PHE A 147 -2.22 -17.46 -3.83
CA PHE A 147 -1.65 -17.07 -5.11
C PHE A 147 -1.55 -18.32 -5.98
N SER A 148 -2.17 -18.27 -7.16
CA SER A 148 -2.06 -19.34 -8.15
C SER A 148 -0.68 -19.32 -8.81
N THR A 149 0.34 -19.78 -8.08
CA THR A 149 1.61 -20.20 -8.69
C THR A 149 1.78 -21.69 -8.52
N ARG A 150 1.99 -22.39 -9.64
CA ARG A 150 2.61 -23.72 -9.62
C ARG A 150 3.89 -23.59 -8.80
N LYS A 151 3.93 -24.32 -7.67
CA LYS A 151 5.10 -24.73 -6.86
C LYS A 151 5.70 -23.85 -5.75
N ASP A 152 5.14 -22.72 -5.34
CA ASP A 152 5.56 -22.10 -4.07
C ASP A 152 4.37 -21.76 -3.16
N GLN A 153 4.16 -22.60 -2.14
CA GLN A 153 3.30 -22.30 -1.00
C GLN A 153 4.02 -21.29 -0.09
N SER A 154 3.94 -20.02 -0.44
CA SER A 154 4.35 -18.93 0.46
C SER A 154 3.09 -18.32 1.08
N ASP A 155 2.86 -18.62 2.36
CA ASP A 155 1.83 -17.99 3.18
C ASP A 155 2.22 -16.54 3.51
N SER A 156 2.03 -15.59 2.58
CA SER A 156 2.27 -14.17 2.82
C SER A 156 1.00 -13.44 3.29
N ILE A 157 1.12 -12.59 4.31
CA ILE A 157 0.09 -11.63 4.69
C ILE A 157 0.18 -10.44 3.72
N PHE A 158 -0.84 -10.25 2.89
CA PHE A 158 -0.95 -9.08 2.03
C PHE A 158 -1.70 -7.98 2.80
N CYS A 159 -1.00 -6.89 3.10
CA CYS A 159 -1.61 -5.60 3.41
C CYS A 159 -1.46 -4.76 2.14
N ALA A 160 -2.58 -4.47 1.47
CA ALA A 160 -2.56 -3.85 0.16
C ALA A 160 -1.78 -2.52 0.13
N SER A 161 -0.99 -2.39 -0.91
CA SER A 161 -0.39 -1.15 -1.36
C SER A 161 -1.41 -0.21 -1.98
N LEU A 162 -1.15 1.09 -1.88
CA LEU A 162 -1.88 2.06 -2.69
C LEU A 162 -1.05 2.35 -3.95
N ALA A 163 -1.49 1.85 -5.10
CA ALA A 163 -1.01 2.33 -6.39
C ALA A 163 -1.77 3.61 -6.74
N VAL A 164 -1.06 4.73 -6.87
CA VAL A 164 -1.60 5.98 -7.41
C VAL A 164 -1.35 5.95 -8.91
N GLY A 165 -2.42 5.88 -9.70
CA GLY A 165 -2.34 5.96 -11.15
C GLY A 165 -3.42 6.90 -11.68
N ASP A 166 -3.02 7.85 -12.52
CA ASP A 166 -3.94 8.64 -13.32
C ASP A 166 -4.59 7.73 -14.38
N TYR A 167 -5.90 7.49 -14.28
CA TYR A 167 -6.66 6.78 -15.31
C TYR A 167 -7.63 7.71 -16.03
N ASN A 168 -7.43 7.82 -17.33
CA ASN A 168 -8.37 8.45 -18.26
C ASN A 168 -9.49 7.44 -18.56
N ILE A 169 -10.72 7.76 -18.15
CA ILE A 169 -11.90 6.92 -18.37
C ILE A 169 -12.30 7.03 -19.84
N SER A 170 -11.76 6.16 -20.67
CA SER A 170 -12.24 6.02 -22.06
C SER A 170 -12.21 4.60 -22.62
N ASN A 171 -12.07 3.55 -21.79
CA ASN A 171 -12.27 2.16 -22.24
C ASN A 171 -12.68 1.20 -21.09
N LEU A 172 -13.87 1.45 -20.51
CA LEU A 172 -14.64 0.42 -19.79
C LEU A 172 -15.96 0.20 -20.51
#